data_AF-T0ZWN8-F1
#
_entry.id   AF-T0ZWN8-F1
#
_cell.length_a   1.000
_cell.length_b   1.000
_cell.length_c   1.000
_cell.angle_alpha   90.00
_cell.angle_beta   90.00
_cell.angle_gamma   90.00
#
_symmetry.space_group_name_H-M   'P 1'
#
loop_
_entity.id
_entity.type
_entity.pdbx_description
1 polymer ?
#
loop_
_entity_poly.entity_id
_entity_poly.type
_entity_poly.pdbx_seq_one_letter_code
_entity_poly.pdbx_strand_id
1 'polypeptide(L)'
;MRFTAAAASGTPLCEQEYYSIGGGFIVRAGDDRARDASAPAGIPYPFSNARELLSQCRDNGLEIFELMLANECARSSEASVRAGLERIWNVMQACVERGFRQNGVLPGPLKVRRRAPKLYRQLTESATARPLEALDWVD
;
A
#
# COMPACT_ATOMS: atom_id res chain seq x y z
N MET A 1 17.67 -10.93 6.48
CA MET A 1 18.79 -9.98 6.58
C MET A 1 19.36 -10.07 7.98
N ARG A 2 20.68 -9.96 8.15
CA ARG A 2 21.33 -10.03 9.45
C ARG A 2 22.21 -8.81 9.66
N PHE A 3 22.09 -8.20 10.83
CA PHE A 3 22.86 -7.03 11.23
C PHE A 3 23.69 -7.40 12.46
N THR A 4 24.99 -7.11 12.40
CA THR A 4 25.93 -7.40 13.50
C THR A 4 26.61 -6.10 13.90
N ALA A 5 26.51 -5.75 15.18
CA ALA A 5 27.27 -4.67 15.80
C ALA A 5 28.51 -5.27 16.47
N ALA A 6 29.69 -4.72 16.19
CA ALA A 6 30.96 -5.22 16.72
C ALA A 6 31.73 -4.11 17.45
N ALA A 7 32.55 -4.50 18.43
CA ALA A 7 33.50 -3.62 19.08
C ALA A 7 34.61 -3.19 18.11
N ALA A 8 35.41 -2.20 18.50
CA ALA A 8 36.59 -1.78 17.72
C ALA A 8 37.60 -2.92 17.47
N SER A 9 37.61 -3.93 18.34
CA SER A 9 38.41 -5.16 18.20
C SER A 9 37.87 -6.13 17.14
N GLY A 10 36.70 -5.88 16.57
CA GLY A 10 35.99 -6.80 15.67
C GLY A 10 35.15 -7.86 16.37
N THR A 11 35.13 -7.88 17.72
CA THR A 11 34.31 -8.82 18.50
C THR A 11 32.83 -8.47 18.36
N PRO A 12 31.94 -9.40 17.96
CA PRO A 12 30.51 -9.13 17.87
C PRO A 12 29.92 -8.87 19.26
N LEU A 13 29.21 -7.76 19.40
CA LEU A 13 28.52 -7.35 20.63
C LEU A 13 27.03 -7.68 20.58
N CYS A 14 26.44 -7.58 19.39
CA CYS A 14 25.02 -7.87 19.16
C CYS A 14 24.85 -8.37 17.73
N GLU A 15 24.00 -9.36 17.55
CA GLU A 15 23.58 -9.85 16.25
C GLU A 15 22.06 -9.95 16.22
N GLN A 16 21.47 -9.46 15.12
CA GLN A 16 20.04 -9.55 14.92
C GLN A 16 19.66 -9.91 13.49
N GLU A 17 18.80 -10.92 13.37
CA GLU A 17 18.20 -11.33 12.11
C GLU A 17 16.75 -10.83 11.98
N TYR A 18 16.41 -10.44 10.75
CA TYR A 18 15.10 -9.94 10.34
C TYR A 18 14.65 -10.56 9.02
N TYR A 19 13.36 -10.86 8.89
CA TYR A 19 12.72 -11.34 7.67
C TYR A 19 11.74 -10.31 7.13
N SER A 20 11.80 -10.05 5.83
CA SER A 20 10.78 -9.25 5.11
C SER A 20 9.70 -10.20 4.61
N ILE A 21 8.49 -10.11 5.17
CA ILE A 21 7.41 -11.08 4.93
C ILE A 21 6.37 -10.60 3.89
N GLY A 22 6.62 -9.47 3.23
CA GLY A 22 5.74 -8.88 2.22
C GLY A 22 5.03 -7.62 2.70
N GLY A 23 4.59 -6.76 1.78
CA GLY A 23 3.89 -5.51 2.10
C GLY A 23 4.71 -4.45 2.84
N GLY A 24 6.03 -4.65 3.00
CA GLY A 24 6.89 -3.77 3.80
C GLY A 24 6.97 -4.15 5.28
N PHE A 25 6.31 -5.23 5.71
CA PHE A 25 6.40 -5.73 7.09
C PHE A 25 7.70 -6.52 7.31
N ILE A 26 8.30 -6.30 8.49
CA ILE A 26 9.55 -6.93 8.91
C ILE A 26 9.31 -7.61 10.25
N VAL A 27 9.77 -8.86 10.37
CA VAL A 27 9.72 -9.63 11.63
C VAL A 27 11.13 -9.97 12.08
N ARG A 28 11.34 -9.95 13.39
CA ARG A 28 12.59 -10.33 14.03
C ARG A 28 12.65 -11.86 14.14
N ALA A 29 13.80 -12.47 13.85
CA ALA A 29 13.98 -13.89 14.11
C ALA A 29 13.78 -14.18 15.61
N GLY A 30 12.89 -15.13 15.92
CA GLY A 30 12.52 -15.49 17.30
C GLY A 30 11.33 -14.73 17.89
N ASP A 31 10.72 -13.77 17.17
CA ASP A 31 9.43 -13.18 17.60
C ASP A 31 8.25 -14.06 17.18
N ASP A 32 7.59 -14.70 18.14
CA ASP A 32 6.35 -15.48 17.92
C ASP A 32 5.12 -14.61 17.59
N ARG A 33 5.22 -13.29 17.82
CA ARG A 33 4.15 -12.30 17.53
C ARG A 33 3.75 -12.23 16.06
N ALA A 34 4.56 -12.79 15.15
CA ALA A 34 4.23 -12.88 13.73
C ALA A 34 3.04 -13.82 13.42
N ARG A 35 2.58 -14.64 14.40
CA ARG A 35 1.49 -15.62 14.19
C ARG A 35 0.10 -15.13 14.62
N ASP A 36 -0.01 -14.04 15.37
CA ASP A 36 -1.31 -13.54 15.83
C ASP A 36 -1.95 -12.65 14.75
N ALA A 37 -2.65 -13.30 13.81
CA ALA A 37 -3.53 -12.64 12.85
C ALA A 37 -4.92 -12.36 13.45
N SER A 38 -5.05 -12.36 14.78
CA SER A 38 -6.29 -12.05 15.46
C SER A 38 -6.64 -10.58 15.25
N ALA A 39 -7.93 -10.31 15.01
CA ALA A 39 -8.42 -8.94 14.89
C ALA A 39 -8.02 -8.15 16.16
N PRO A 40 -7.45 -6.94 16.03
CA PRO A 40 -7.10 -6.11 17.17
C PRO A 40 -8.27 -6.01 18.16
N ALA A 41 -7.99 -6.19 19.46
CA ALA A 41 -9.01 -6.03 20.50
C ALA A 41 -9.62 -4.62 20.43
N GLY A 42 -10.95 -4.53 20.53
CA GLY A 42 -11.69 -3.26 20.56
C GLY A 42 -12.24 -2.75 19.23
N ILE A 43 -12.21 -3.57 18.16
CA ILE A 43 -12.87 -3.23 16.89
C ILE A 43 -14.40 -3.45 17.01
N PRO A 44 -15.25 -2.46 16.66
CA PRO A 44 -16.72 -2.55 16.76
C PRO A 44 -17.35 -3.66 15.92
N TYR A 45 -16.91 -3.83 14.66
CA TYR A 45 -17.52 -4.76 13.71
C TYR A 45 -16.46 -5.71 13.13
N PRO A 46 -15.92 -6.67 13.91
CA PRO A 46 -14.92 -7.60 13.42
C PRO A 46 -15.51 -8.58 12.40
N PHE A 47 -14.71 -8.94 11.39
CA PHE A 47 -15.03 -9.96 10.39
C PHE A 47 -13.73 -10.61 9.88
N SER A 48 -13.81 -11.88 9.49
CA SER A 48 -12.69 -12.67 8.95
C SER A 48 -12.91 -13.10 7.50
N ASN A 49 -14.11 -12.87 6.95
CA ASN A 49 -14.45 -13.21 5.58
C ASN A 49 -15.57 -12.31 5.02
N ALA A 50 -15.79 -12.40 3.71
CA ALA A 50 -16.80 -11.59 3.02
C ALA A 50 -18.23 -11.86 3.49
N ARG A 51 -18.56 -13.10 3.88
CA ARG A 51 -19.91 -13.44 4.39
C ARG A 51 -20.20 -12.71 5.68
N GLU A 52 -19.24 -12.71 6.61
CA GLU A 52 -19.32 -11.99 7.88
C GLU A 52 -19.40 -10.48 7.68
N LEU A 53 -18.54 -9.90 6.82
CA LEU A 53 -18.62 -8.47 6.46
C LEU A 53 -20.01 -8.08 6.00
N LEU A 54 -20.58 -8.83 5.04
CA LEU A 54 -21.89 -8.54 4.49
C LEU A 54 -23.02 -8.75 5.51
N SER A 55 -22.87 -9.69 6.46
CA SER A 55 -23.82 -9.83 7.57
C SER A 55 -23.78 -8.61 8.47
N GLN A 56 -22.58 -8.23 8.92
CA GLN A 56 -22.39 -7.07 9.80
C GLN A 56 -22.96 -5.78 9.17
N CYS A 57 -22.75 -5.56 7.86
CA CYS A 57 -23.36 -4.44 7.15
C CYS A 57 -24.90 -4.47 7.21
N ARG A 58 -25.52 -5.61 6.90
CA ARG A 58 -27.00 -5.74 6.94
C ARG A 58 -27.56 -5.59 8.34
N ASP A 59 -26.93 -6.24 9.32
CA ASP A 59 -27.40 -6.30 10.70
C ASP A 59 -27.32 -4.94 11.40
N ASN A 60 -26.39 -4.07 10.96
CA ASN A 60 -26.20 -2.72 11.52
C ASN A 60 -26.72 -1.60 10.60
N GLY A 61 -27.27 -1.92 9.43
CA GLY A 61 -27.74 -0.93 8.45
C GLY A 61 -26.63 0.00 7.93
N LEU A 62 -25.41 -0.53 7.78
CA LEU A 62 -24.23 0.21 7.35
C LEU A 62 -23.78 -0.22 5.95
N GLU A 63 -23.38 0.74 5.14
CA GLU A 63 -22.57 0.47 3.95
C GLU A 63 -21.17 -0.02 4.34
N ILE A 64 -20.49 -0.73 3.42
CA ILE A 64 -19.15 -1.30 3.69
C ILE A 64 -18.17 -0.21 4.14
N PHE A 65 -18.22 0.97 3.53
CA PHE A 65 -17.30 2.06 3.87
C PHE A 65 -17.57 2.65 5.26
N GLU A 66 -18.84 2.67 5.71
CA GLU A 66 -19.22 3.17 7.03
C GLU A 66 -18.77 2.21 8.13
N LEU A 67 -18.97 0.90 7.89
CA LEU A 67 -18.47 -0.14 8.77
C LEU A 67 -16.94 -0.09 8.90
N MET A 68 -16.24 0.03 7.76
CA MET A 68 -14.77 0.14 7.77
C MET A 68 -14.30 1.42 8.46
N LEU A 69 -14.96 2.55 8.24
CA LEU A 69 -14.63 3.80 8.92
C LEU A 69 -14.81 3.68 10.43
N ALA A 70 -15.91 3.09 10.89
CA ALA A 70 -16.15 2.85 12.32
C ALA A 70 -15.06 1.94 12.94
N ASN A 71 -14.63 0.91 12.20
CA ASN A 71 -13.56 0.02 12.63
C ASN A 71 -12.20 0.72 12.75
N GLU A 72 -11.83 1.56 11.77
CA GLU A 72 -10.60 2.37 11.84
C GLU A 72 -10.66 3.41 12.97
N CYS A 73 -11.84 3.99 13.18
CA CYS A 73 -12.08 4.97 14.25
C CYS A 73 -11.96 4.40 15.67
N ALA A 74 -11.88 3.06 15.82
CA ALA A 74 -11.57 2.44 17.10
C ALA A 74 -10.15 2.77 17.60
N ARG A 75 -9.24 3.15 16.70
CA ARG A 75 -7.81 3.41 16.99
C ARG A 75 -7.36 4.83 16.69
N SER A 76 -8.20 5.63 16.04
CA SER A 76 -7.86 6.97 15.55
C SER A 76 -9.11 7.83 15.42
N SER A 77 -8.96 9.15 15.42
CA SER A 77 -10.11 10.01 15.10
C SER A 77 -10.48 9.91 13.62
N GLU A 78 -11.76 10.09 13.30
CA GLU A 78 -12.23 10.12 11.89
C GLU A 78 -11.45 11.13 11.05
N ALA A 79 -11.16 12.31 11.62
CA ALA A 79 -10.35 13.33 10.96
C ALA A 79 -8.94 12.82 10.58
N SER A 80 -8.30 12.06 11.48
CA SER A 80 -6.99 11.45 11.21
C SER A 80 -7.06 10.37 10.13
N VAL A 81 -8.11 9.54 10.15
CA VAL A 81 -8.34 8.51 9.12
C VAL A 81 -8.51 9.17 7.75
N ARG A 82 -9.38 10.17 7.64
CA ARG A 82 -9.62 10.90 6.38
C ARG A 82 -8.38 11.62 5.86
N ALA A 83 -7.65 12.31 6.74
CA ALA A 83 -6.39 12.96 6.38
C ALA A 83 -5.33 11.94 5.91
N GLY A 84 -5.29 10.75 6.51
CA GLY A 84 -4.43 9.65 6.08
C GLY A 84 -4.77 9.17 4.66
N LEU A 85 -6.05 8.95 4.37
CA LEU A 85 -6.54 8.56 3.04
C LEU A 85 -6.22 9.62 1.98
N GLU A 86 -6.48 10.89 2.29
CA GLU A 86 -6.18 12.02 1.40
C GLU A 86 -4.67 12.11 1.11
N ARG A 87 -3.82 11.92 2.13
CA ARG A 87 -2.37 11.89 1.95
C ARG A 87 -1.94 10.75 1.01
N ILE A 88 -2.49 9.55 1.17
CA ILE A 88 -2.19 8.40 0.29
C ILE A 88 -2.59 8.74 -1.15
N TRP A 89 -3.81 9.26 -1.34
CA TRP A 89 -4.31 9.70 -2.64
C TRP A 89 -3.36 10.73 -3.30
N ASN A 90 -2.98 11.78 -2.58
CA ASN A 90 -2.08 12.81 -3.08
C ASN A 90 -0.70 12.25 -3.47
N VAL A 91 -0.17 11.30 -2.69
CA VAL A 91 1.08 10.61 -3.04
C VAL A 91 0.92 9.76 -4.29
N MET A 92 -0.20 9.04 -4.46
CA MET A 92 -0.49 8.26 -5.67
C MET A 92 -0.53 9.17 -6.90
N GLN A 93 -1.25 10.29 -6.83
CA GLN A 93 -1.33 11.29 -7.89
C GLN A 93 0.05 11.86 -8.23
N ALA A 94 0.82 12.27 -7.23
CA ALA A 94 2.18 12.78 -7.44
C ALA A 94 3.12 11.73 -8.07
N CYS A 95 2.95 10.44 -7.73
CA CYS A 95 3.71 9.35 -8.34
C CYS A 95 3.34 9.15 -9.81
N VAL A 96 2.05 9.22 -10.16
CA VAL A 96 1.56 9.16 -11.55
C VAL A 96 2.13 10.31 -12.36
N GLU A 97 2.03 11.55 -11.87
CA GLU A 97 2.59 12.73 -12.53
C GLU A 97 4.10 12.63 -12.74
N ARG A 98 4.84 12.15 -11.73
CA ARG A 98 6.28 11.89 -11.86
C ARG A 98 6.56 10.88 -12.96
N GLY A 99 5.72 9.83 -13.07
CA GLY A 99 5.78 8.84 -14.13
C GLY A 99 5.62 9.44 -15.53
N PHE A 100 4.73 10.41 -15.71
CA PHE A 100 4.53 11.12 -16.98
C PHE A 100 5.71 12.01 -17.37
N ARG A 101 6.47 12.55 -16.40
CA ARG A 101 7.62 13.44 -16.66
C ARG A 101 8.94 12.69 -16.84
N GLN A 102 9.06 11.46 -16.31
CA GLN A 102 10.33 10.76 -16.24
C GLN A 102 10.64 9.95 -17.51
N ASN A 103 11.61 10.42 -18.28
CA ASN A 103 12.09 9.78 -19.50
C ASN A 103 13.25 8.80 -19.24
N GLY A 104 13.65 8.08 -20.28
CA GLY A 104 14.84 7.22 -20.28
C GLY A 104 14.54 5.72 -20.17
N VAL A 105 15.55 4.98 -19.71
CA VAL A 105 15.54 3.52 -19.63
C VAL A 105 15.55 3.08 -18.16
N LEU A 106 14.75 2.08 -17.82
CA LEU A 106 14.73 1.50 -16.47
C LEU A 106 16.09 0.87 -16.14
N PRO A 107 16.55 1.01 -14.87
CA PRO A 107 17.77 0.35 -14.44
C PRO A 107 17.62 -1.18 -14.52
N GLY A 108 18.73 -1.88 -14.74
CA GLY A 108 18.77 -3.33 -14.89
C GLY A 108 19.22 -3.79 -16.29
N PRO A 109 19.33 -5.11 -16.48
CA PRO A 109 19.92 -5.68 -17.70
C PRO A 109 18.99 -5.59 -18.92
N LEU A 110 17.67 -5.47 -18.72
CA LEU A 110 16.67 -5.59 -19.78
C LEU A 110 16.49 -4.34 -20.66
N LYS A 111 17.15 -3.22 -20.32
CA LYS A 111 17.12 -1.95 -21.08
C LYS A 111 15.72 -1.48 -21.50
N VAL A 112 14.72 -1.69 -20.64
CA VAL A 112 13.31 -1.34 -20.90
C VAL A 112 13.12 0.17 -20.93
N ARG A 113 12.59 0.71 -22.04
CA ARG A 113 12.27 2.14 -22.17
C ARG A 113 11.03 2.50 -21.36
N ARG A 114 11.04 3.66 -20.71
CA ARG A 114 9.84 4.22 -20.05
C ARG A 114 8.83 4.64 -21.12
N ARG A 115 7.59 4.12 -21.02
CA ARG A 115 6.52 4.34 -22.00
C ARG A 115 5.55 5.47 -21.62
N ALA A 116 5.31 5.66 -20.32
CA ALA A 116 4.32 6.59 -19.79
C ALA A 116 4.43 8.03 -20.33
N PRO A 117 5.63 8.66 -20.46
CA PRO A 117 5.70 10.03 -20.98
C PRO A 117 5.19 10.19 -22.42
N LYS A 118 5.50 9.22 -23.28
CA LYS A 118 5.04 9.24 -24.68
C LYS A 118 3.54 9.01 -24.76
N LEU A 119 3.05 8.00 -24.03
CA LEU A 119 1.63 7.65 -24.02
C LEU A 119 0.78 8.82 -23.50
N TYR A 120 1.17 9.40 -22.36
CA TYR A 120 0.50 10.56 -21.78
C TYR A 120 0.37 11.71 -22.80
N ARG A 121 1.46 12.06 -23.48
CA ARG A 121 1.43 13.09 -24.53
C ARG A 121 0.44 12.76 -25.64
N GLN A 122 0.48 11.52 -26.15
CA GLN A 122 -0.41 11.07 -27.24
C GLN A 122 -1.89 11.14 -26.85
N LEU A 123 -2.22 10.80 -25.60
CA LEU A 123 -3.59 10.85 -25.10
C LEU A 123 -4.06 12.28 -24.85
N THR A 124 -3.19 13.16 -24.32
CA THR A 124 -3.57 14.57 -24.07
C THR A 124 -3.63 15.43 -25.33
N GLU A 125 -2.87 15.07 -26.38
CA GLU A 125 -2.83 15.83 -27.65
C GLU A 125 -3.83 15.31 -28.69
N SER A 126 -4.46 14.14 -28.48
CA SER A 126 -5.48 13.61 -29.39
C SER A 126 -6.78 14.41 -29.28
N ALA A 127 -7.16 15.10 -30.36
CA ALA A 127 -8.41 15.85 -30.44
C ALA A 127 -9.64 14.97 -30.79
N THR A 128 -9.42 13.70 -31.15
CA THR A 128 -10.48 12.78 -31.58
C THR A 128 -10.56 11.59 -30.64
N ALA A 129 -11.73 11.41 -30.03
CA ALA A 129 -12.01 10.27 -29.17
C ALA A 129 -11.85 8.97 -29.95
N ARG A 130 -10.96 8.08 -29.50
CA ARG A 130 -10.73 6.78 -30.14
C ARG A 130 -11.57 5.69 -29.44
N PRO A 131 -12.06 4.68 -30.17
CA PRO A 131 -12.64 3.51 -29.52
C PRO A 131 -11.64 2.92 -28.51
N LEU A 132 -12.10 2.58 -27.31
CA LEU A 132 -11.30 2.02 -26.22
C LEU A 132 -10.29 2.98 -25.56
N GLU A 133 -10.37 4.30 -25.78
CA GLU A 133 -9.45 5.27 -25.18
C GLU A 133 -9.41 5.23 -23.64
N ALA A 134 -10.50 4.87 -22.97
CA ALA A 134 -10.52 4.67 -21.51
C ALA A 134 -9.55 3.56 -21.05
N LEU A 135 -9.30 2.55 -21.87
CA LEU A 135 -8.33 1.49 -21.58
C LEU A 135 -6.88 1.99 -21.70
N ASP A 136 -6.61 2.87 -22.69
CA ASP A 136 -5.28 3.49 -22.86
C ASP A 136 -4.86 4.34 -21.63
N TRP A 137 -5.82 4.79 -20.80
CA TRP A 137 -5.54 5.52 -19.56
C TRP A 137 -5.23 4.61 -18.35
N VAL A 138 -5.51 3.31 -18.45
CA VAL A 138 -5.30 2.33 -17.37
C VAL A 138 -4.10 1.40 -17.66
N ASP A 139 -3.82 1.09 -18.94
CA ASP A 139 -2.72 0.22 -19.42
C ASP A 139 -1.31 0.86 -19.36
#